data_AF-A0A3B8VPV8-F1
#
_entry.id   AF-A0A3B8VPV8-F1
#
_cell.length_a   1.000
_cell.length_b   1.000
_cell.length_c   1.000
_cell.angle_alpha   90.00
_cell.angle_beta   90.00
_cell.angle_gamma   90.00
#
_symmetry.space_group_name_H-M   'P 1'
#
loop_
_entity.id
_entity.type
_entity.pdbx_description
1 polymer ?
#
loop_
_entity_poly.entity_id
_entity_poly.type
_entity_poly.pdbx_seq_one_letter_code
_entity_poly.pdbx_strand_id
1 'polypeptide(L)'
;MTEKTPLNRRQMAARVAQEFREGWLVNLGIGIPTLCSNFAKEVIFHSENGVIGYGPQVAEGEENINMVNAGGQNVSLLPGGSIVHHADAFAIIRAGYLDVSVLGSYEVAENGDFANWKTAGRKGGGIGGAMDLAVGAKQVFI
;
A
#
# COMPACT_ATOMS: atom_id res chain seq x y z
N MET A 1 14.23 9.31 31.51
CA MET A 1 13.36 8.86 30.39
C MET A 1 13.52 7.37 30.28
N THR A 2 12.44 6.59 30.38
CA THR A 2 12.49 5.13 30.18
C THR A 2 12.87 4.86 28.73
N GLU A 3 13.87 4.00 28.51
CA GLU A 3 14.25 3.52 27.18
C GLU A 3 13.01 2.90 26.50
N LYS A 4 12.56 3.52 25.41
CA LYS A 4 11.49 2.96 24.59
C LYS A 4 12.11 2.00 23.58
N THR A 5 11.79 0.72 23.69
CA THR A 5 12.17 -0.28 22.68
C THR A 5 11.48 0.04 21.35
N PRO A 6 12.23 0.19 20.23
CA PRO A 6 11.64 0.40 18.92
C PRO A 6 10.75 -0.77 18.50
N LEU A 7 9.66 -0.48 17.79
CA LEU A 7 8.82 -1.51 17.19
C LEU A 7 9.58 -2.21 16.05
N ASN A 8 9.49 -3.54 15.99
CA ASN A 8 9.93 -4.27 14.80
C ASN A 8 8.94 -4.05 13.63
N ARG A 9 9.34 -4.45 12.41
CA ARG A 9 8.55 -4.25 11.18
C ARG A 9 7.13 -4.79 11.26
N ARG A 10 6.93 -5.97 11.87
CA ARG A 10 5.60 -6.57 12.03
C ARG A 10 4.77 -5.81 13.06
N GLN A 11 5.38 -5.35 14.15
CA GLN A 11 4.71 -4.53 15.15
C GLN A 11 4.28 -3.17 14.59
N MET A 12 5.11 -2.53 13.75
CA MET A 12 4.74 -1.30 13.03
C MET A 12 3.55 -1.54 12.11
N ALA A 13 3.60 -2.58 11.26
CA ALA A 13 2.50 -2.91 10.37
C ALA A 13 1.20 -3.25 11.12
N ALA A 14 1.29 -4.02 12.20
CA ALA A 14 0.15 -4.34 13.05
C ALA A 14 -0.44 -3.08 13.72
N ARG A 15 0.41 -2.13 14.14
CA ARG A 15 -0.04 -0.85 14.70
C ARG A 15 -0.77 -0.02 13.65
N VAL A 16 -0.24 0.10 12.44
CA VAL A 16 -0.89 0.86 11.34
C VAL A 16 -2.22 0.21 10.94
N ALA A 17 -2.26 -1.11 10.82
CA ALA A 17 -3.48 -1.83 10.44
C ALA A 17 -4.65 -1.64 11.43
N GLN A 18 -4.38 -1.28 12.69
CA GLN A 18 -5.42 -0.96 13.67
C GLN A 18 -6.13 0.37 13.39
N GLU A 19 -5.57 1.24 12.55
CA GLU A 19 -6.23 2.50 12.15
C GLU A 19 -7.25 2.30 11.03
N PHE A 20 -7.22 1.14 10.35
CA PHE A 20 -8.15 0.85 9.27
C PHE A 20 -9.56 0.60 9.80
N ARG A 21 -10.56 1.05 9.03
CA ARG A 21 -11.97 0.85 9.35
C ARG A 21 -12.61 -0.10 8.36
N GLU A 22 -13.66 -0.75 8.80
CA GLU A 22 -14.50 -1.61 7.96
C GLU A 22 -14.93 -0.87 6.68
N GLY A 23 -14.83 -1.58 5.55
CA GLY A 23 -15.21 -1.09 4.23
C GLY A 23 -14.20 -0.16 3.56
N TRP A 24 -13.09 0.19 4.23
CA TRP A 24 -12.10 1.08 3.63
C TRP A 24 -11.46 0.51 2.36
N LEU A 25 -11.27 1.37 1.36
CA LEU A 25 -10.45 1.11 0.19
C LEU A 25 -9.00 1.52 0.48
N VAL A 26 -8.13 0.52 0.66
CA VAL A 26 -6.76 0.67 1.18
C VAL A 26 -5.74 0.39 0.07
N ASN A 27 -4.79 1.30 -0.13
CA ASN A 27 -3.60 1.06 -0.96
C ASN A 27 -2.35 0.91 -0.08
N LEU A 28 -1.55 -0.12 -0.34
CA LEU A 28 -0.35 -0.45 0.43
C LEU A 28 0.91 -0.38 -0.45
N GLY A 29 1.82 0.53 -0.12
CA GLY A 29 3.15 0.62 -0.72
C GLY A 29 4.06 -0.56 -0.34
N ILE A 30 5.13 -0.74 -1.11
CA ILE A 30 6.06 -1.87 -0.93
C ILE A 30 6.78 -1.79 0.43
N GLY A 31 6.91 -2.93 1.13
CA GLY A 31 7.79 -3.06 2.29
C GLY A 31 7.04 -3.28 3.59
N ILE A 32 7.14 -2.35 4.55
CA ILE A 32 6.33 -2.42 5.78
C ILE A 32 4.84 -2.24 5.46
N PRO A 33 4.40 -1.35 4.55
CA PRO A 33 2.98 -1.17 4.30
C PRO A 33 2.30 -2.44 3.78
N THR A 34 2.90 -3.20 2.84
CA THR A 34 2.34 -4.49 2.41
C THR A 34 2.16 -5.49 3.55
N LEU A 35 2.95 -5.42 4.63
CA LEU A 35 2.74 -6.29 5.80
C LEU A 35 1.43 -5.99 6.54
N CYS A 36 0.84 -4.80 6.38
CA CYS A 36 -0.43 -4.43 7.02
C CYS A 36 -1.57 -5.35 6.59
N SER A 37 -1.50 -5.92 5.37
CA SER A 37 -2.53 -6.85 4.88
C SER A 37 -2.68 -8.12 5.72
N ASN A 38 -1.63 -8.51 6.45
CA ASN A 38 -1.67 -9.68 7.34
C ASN A 38 -2.43 -9.42 8.66
N PHE A 39 -2.74 -8.17 8.96
CA PHE A 39 -3.35 -7.75 10.24
C PHE A 39 -4.69 -7.05 10.05
N ALA A 40 -4.92 -6.46 8.88
CA ALA A 40 -6.16 -5.81 8.53
C ALA A 40 -7.31 -6.81 8.37
N LYS A 41 -8.51 -6.39 8.75
CA LYS A 41 -9.75 -7.14 8.56
C LYS A 41 -10.79 -6.22 7.93
N GLU A 42 -11.67 -6.79 7.12
CA GLU A 42 -12.86 -6.12 6.58
C GLU A 42 -12.55 -4.85 5.75
N VAL A 43 -11.41 -4.84 5.06
CA VAL A 43 -11.02 -3.78 4.10
C VAL A 43 -10.95 -4.34 2.69
N ILE A 44 -10.99 -3.45 1.70
CA ILE A 44 -10.80 -3.77 0.28
C ILE A 44 -9.43 -3.25 -0.12
N PHE A 45 -8.55 -4.13 -0.58
CA PHE A 45 -7.25 -3.69 -1.07
C PHE A 45 -7.29 -3.26 -2.52
N HIS A 46 -6.73 -2.09 -2.79
CA HIS A 46 -6.51 -1.54 -4.11
C HIS A 46 -5.03 -1.63 -4.49
N SER A 47 -4.77 -2.04 -5.73
CA SER A 47 -3.44 -2.07 -6.32
C SER A 47 -3.38 -1.15 -7.54
N GLU A 48 -2.36 -0.29 -7.62
CA GLU A 48 -2.22 0.74 -8.68
C GLU A 48 -2.09 0.17 -10.09
N ASN A 49 -1.74 -1.12 -10.23
CA ASN A 49 -1.71 -1.83 -11.50
C ASN A 49 -3.08 -2.35 -11.98
N GLY A 50 -4.18 -2.08 -11.26
CA GLY A 50 -5.55 -2.37 -11.72
C GLY A 50 -6.31 -3.43 -10.94
N VAL A 51 -5.75 -4.00 -9.88
CA VAL A 51 -6.44 -5.03 -9.08
C VAL A 51 -7.15 -4.39 -7.88
N ILE A 52 -8.45 -4.66 -7.75
CA ILE A 52 -9.28 -4.19 -6.63
C ILE A 52 -9.88 -5.41 -5.92
N GLY A 53 -9.77 -5.46 -4.59
CA GLY A 53 -10.21 -6.60 -3.79
C GLY A 53 -9.29 -7.81 -3.91
N TYR A 54 -7.96 -7.59 -3.92
CA TYR A 54 -7.02 -8.70 -3.86
C TYR A 54 -6.96 -9.33 -2.46
N GLY A 55 -6.71 -10.62 -2.42
CA GLY A 55 -6.59 -11.43 -1.21
C GLY A 55 -5.15 -11.72 -0.81
N PRO A 56 -4.91 -12.76 0.02
CA PRO A 56 -3.56 -13.12 0.43
C PRO A 56 -2.70 -13.57 -0.76
N GLN A 57 -1.38 -13.63 -0.52
CA GLN A 57 -0.43 -14.26 -1.41
C GLN A 57 -0.83 -15.71 -1.65
N VAL A 58 -0.75 -16.16 -2.90
CA VAL A 58 -1.06 -17.55 -3.27
C VAL A 58 0.08 -18.49 -2.85
N ALA A 59 -0.23 -19.78 -2.73
CA ALA A 59 0.75 -20.80 -2.41
C ALA A 59 1.74 -21.01 -3.58
N GLU A 60 2.91 -21.56 -3.27
CA GLU A 60 3.90 -21.94 -4.28
C GLU A 60 3.29 -22.96 -5.26
N GLY A 61 3.39 -22.68 -6.56
CA GLY A 61 2.80 -23.47 -7.64
C GLY A 61 1.41 -23.02 -8.10
N GLU A 62 0.77 -22.08 -7.39
CA GLU A 62 -0.53 -21.49 -7.76
C GLU A 62 -0.40 -20.08 -8.36
N GLU A 63 0.82 -19.64 -8.68
CA GLU A 63 1.08 -18.30 -9.18
C GLU A 63 0.45 -18.05 -10.56
N ASN A 64 -0.14 -16.87 -10.72
CA ASN A 64 -0.55 -16.35 -12.00
C ASN A 64 0.24 -15.06 -12.27
N ILE A 65 1.10 -15.08 -13.27
CA ILE A 65 1.96 -13.94 -13.65
C ILE A 65 1.18 -12.66 -13.98
N ASN A 66 -0.11 -12.78 -14.30
CA ASN A 66 -0.98 -11.66 -14.61
C ASN A 66 -1.77 -11.15 -13.38
N MET A 67 -1.62 -11.77 -12.21
CA MET A 67 -2.31 -11.41 -10.98
C MET A 67 -1.32 -11.10 -9.86
N VAL A 68 -0.81 -9.88 -9.89
CA VAL A 68 0.12 -9.37 -8.88
C VAL A 68 -0.39 -8.10 -8.23
N ASN A 69 -0.02 -7.85 -6.98
CA ASN A 69 -0.20 -6.55 -6.36
C ASN A 69 0.91 -5.56 -6.82
N ALA A 70 0.84 -4.32 -6.36
CA ALA A 70 1.80 -3.26 -6.69
C ALA A 70 3.25 -3.58 -6.24
N GLY A 71 3.41 -4.48 -5.26
CA GLY A 71 4.69 -5.00 -4.81
C GLY A 71 5.23 -6.18 -5.63
N GLY A 72 4.52 -6.60 -6.68
CA GLY A 72 4.91 -7.73 -7.52
C GLY A 72 4.66 -9.10 -6.87
N GLN A 73 3.87 -9.17 -5.80
CA GLN A 73 3.54 -10.44 -5.15
C GLN A 73 2.33 -11.08 -5.86
N ASN A 74 2.39 -12.38 -6.14
CA ASN A 74 1.26 -13.13 -6.69
C ASN A 74 0.14 -13.22 -5.65
N VAL A 75 -1.00 -12.61 -5.94
CA VAL A 75 -2.13 -12.51 -5.00
C VAL A 75 -3.36 -13.18 -5.57
N SER A 76 -4.24 -13.65 -4.69
CA SER A 76 -5.57 -14.12 -5.10
C SER A 76 -6.51 -12.93 -5.39
N LEU A 77 -7.58 -13.18 -6.14
CA LEU A 77 -8.69 -12.23 -6.28
C LEU A 77 -9.84 -12.71 -5.39
N LEU A 78 -10.33 -11.86 -4.48
CA LEU A 78 -11.44 -12.21 -3.62
C LEU A 78 -12.78 -12.15 -4.37
N PRO A 79 -13.83 -12.86 -3.93
CA PRO A 79 -15.17 -12.67 -4.44
C PRO A 79 -15.60 -11.20 -4.39
N GLY A 80 -16.13 -10.68 -5.50
CA GLY A 80 -16.47 -9.27 -5.66
C GLY A 80 -15.27 -8.38 -6.06
N GLY A 81 -14.06 -8.93 -6.14
CA GLY A 81 -12.89 -8.25 -6.68
C GLY A 81 -13.06 -7.90 -8.17
N SER A 82 -12.34 -6.89 -8.62
CA SER A 82 -12.42 -6.34 -9.97
C SER A 82 -11.03 -6.08 -10.54
N ILE A 83 -10.90 -6.22 -11.86
CA ILE A 83 -9.69 -5.84 -12.60
C ILE A 83 -10.09 -4.69 -13.53
N VAL A 84 -9.36 -3.58 -13.43
CA VAL A 84 -9.58 -2.38 -14.24
C VAL A 84 -8.33 -2.02 -15.02
N HIS A 85 -8.48 -1.17 -16.04
CA HIS A 85 -7.33 -0.66 -16.76
C HIS A 85 -6.47 0.22 -15.84
N HIS A 86 -5.16 0.28 -16.08
CA HIS A 86 -4.22 1.07 -15.28
C HIS A 86 -4.66 2.55 -15.17
N ALA A 87 -5.20 3.12 -16.25
CA ALA A 87 -5.73 4.49 -16.23
C ALA A 87 -6.89 4.67 -15.23
N ASP A 88 -7.76 3.66 -15.10
CA ASP A 88 -8.91 3.69 -14.19
C ASP A 88 -8.47 3.52 -12.73
N ALA A 89 -7.49 2.67 -12.46
CA ALA A 89 -6.90 2.54 -11.11
C ALA A 89 -6.35 3.88 -10.62
N PHE A 90 -5.64 4.60 -11.50
CA PHE A 90 -5.16 5.95 -11.18
C PHE A 90 -6.26 7.00 -11.16
N ALA A 91 -7.35 6.83 -11.91
CA ALA A 91 -8.53 7.68 -11.78
C ALA A 91 -9.19 7.51 -10.41
N ILE A 92 -9.27 6.28 -9.88
CA ILE A 92 -9.75 5.99 -8.53
C ILE A 92 -8.88 6.70 -7.49
N ILE A 93 -7.56 6.57 -7.61
CA ILE A 93 -6.59 7.26 -6.74
C ILE A 93 -6.81 8.77 -6.77
N ARG A 94 -6.70 9.40 -7.95
CA ARG A 94 -6.73 10.86 -8.08
C ARG A 94 -8.10 11.48 -7.79
N ALA A 95 -9.18 10.71 -7.90
CA ALA A 95 -10.53 11.18 -7.62
C ALA A 95 -10.88 11.18 -6.12
N GLY A 96 -9.98 10.76 -5.22
CA GLY A 96 -10.28 10.78 -3.79
C GLY A 96 -11.02 9.56 -3.27
N TYR A 97 -11.07 8.45 -4.03
CA TYR A 97 -11.83 7.28 -3.61
C TYR A 97 -11.08 6.36 -2.65
N LEU A 98 -9.75 6.44 -2.58
CA LEU A 98 -8.99 5.71 -1.56
C LEU A 98 -9.22 6.34 -0.19
N ASP A 99 -9.65 5.53 0.78
CA ASP A 99 -9.78 5.99 2.15
C ASP A 99 -8.41 6.20 2.79
N VAL A 100 -7.45 5.32 2.49
CA VAL A 100 -6.07 5.45 2.98
C VAL A 100 -5.05 4.88 2.01
N SER A 101 -3.91 5.56 1.90
CA SER A 101 -2.67 5.00 1.35
C SER A 101 -1.62 4.91 2.45
N VAL A 102 -0.93 3.77 2.52
CA VAL A 102 0.19 3.58 3.45
C VAL A 102 1.48 3.48 2.64
N LEU A 103 2.42 4.38 2.87
CA LEU A 103 3.66 4.49 2.10
C LEU A 103 4.87 4.40 3.02
N GLY A 104 5.96 3.83 2.54
CA GLY A 104 7.25 3.99 3.22
C GLY A 104 7.86 5.36 2.90
N SER A 105 8.76 5.83 3.76
CA SER A 105 9.57 7.02 3.49
C SER A 105 11.02 6.88 3.98
N TYR A 106 11.94 7.66 3.40
CA TYR A 106 13.29 7.85 3.93
C TYR A 106 13.30 8.92 5.01
N GLU A 107 12.58 10.02 4.77
CA GLU A 107 12.50 11.17 5.67
C GLU A 107 11.08 11.73 5.67
N VAL A 108 10.65 12.25 6.82
CA VAL A 108 9.38 12.94 7.01
C VAL A 108 9.67 14.23 7.76
N ALA A 109 9.24 15.36 7.21
CA ALA A 109 9.38 16.66 7.82
C ALA A 109 8.16 16.96 8.73
N GLU A 110 8.34 17.90 9.68
CA GLU A 110 7.30 18.30 10.63
C GLU A 110 6.02 18.81 9.95
N ASN A 111 6.16 19.43 8.77
CA ASN A 111 5.06 19.96 7.98
C ASN A 111 4.28 18.88 7.19
N GLY A 112 4.68 17.61 7.29
CA GLY A 112 4.06 16.50 6.57
C GLY A 112 4.67 16.19 5.20
N ASP A 113 5.67 16.97 4.75
CA ASP A 113 6.42 16.60 3.54
C ASP A 113 7.20 15.31 3.79
N PHE A 114 7.33 14.46 2.77
CA PHE A 114 8.10 13.23 2.89
C PHE A 114 8.86 12.92 1.59
N ALA A 115 9.97 12.19 1.73
CA ALA A 115 10.84 11.83 0.61
C ALA A 115 11.04 10.30 0.55
N ASN A 116 10.52 9.66 -0.49
CA ASN A 116 10.52 8.18 -0.58
C ASN A 116 10.95 7.55 -1.91
N TRP A 117 11.24 8.35 -2.95
CA TRP A 117 11.45 7.81 -4.29
C TRP A 117 12.90 7.90 -4.82
N LYS A 118 13.72 8.82 -4.30
CA LYS A 118 15.11 9.02 -4.76
C LYS A 118 16.03 9.53 -3.67
N THR A 119 17.25 9.00 -3.64
CA THR A 119 18.37 9.53 -2.83
C THR A 119 19.58 9.75 -3.73
N ALA A 120 20.48 10.65 -3.36
CA ALA A 120 21.70 10.88 -4.10
C ALA A 120 22.55 9.59 -4.15
N GLY A 121 23.02 9.22 -5.34
CA GLY A 121 23.89 8.05 -5.54
C GLY A 121 23.20 6.69 -5.67
N ARG A 122 21.87 6.60 -5.47
CA ARG A 122 21.14 5.34 -5.71
C ARG A 122 20.88 5.13 -7.20
N LYS A 123 21.32 3.98 -7.75
CA LYS A 123 20.97 3.55 -9.10
C LYS A 123 19.61 2.85 -9.09
N GLY A 124 18.72 3.23 -10.00
CA GLY A 124 17.33 2.76 -10.02
C GLY A 124 16.46 3.42 -8.96
N GLY A 125 15.16 3.13 -9.01
CA GLY A 125 14.14 3.85 -8.23
C GLY A 125 13.43 4.86 -9.12
N GLY A 126 12.16 4.57 -9.41
CA GLY A 126 11.23 5.49 -10.03
C GLY A 126 10.21 5.92 -9.00
N ILE A 127 9.46 6.97 -9.32
CA ILE A 127 8.42 7.46 -8.43
C ILE A 127 7.24 6.50 -8.30
N GLY A 128 6.95 5.72 -9.34
CA GLY A 128 5.76 4.85 -9.39
C GLY A 128 4.48 5.67 -9.18
N GLY A 129 3.49 5.08 -8.52
CA GLY A 129 2.27 5.78 -8.13
C GLY A 129 2.37 6.67 -6.88
N ALA A 130 3.56 6.82 -6.27
CA ALA A 130 3.67 7.43 -4.94
C ALA A 130 3.14 8.88 -4.86
N MET A 131 3.34 9.70 -5.88
CA MET A 131 2.81 11.07 -5.92
C MET A 131 1.28 11.10 -6.02
N ASP A 132 0.69 10.30 -6.92
CA ASP A 132 -0.76 10.20 -7.07
C ASP A 132 -1.40 9.70 -5.78
N LEU A 133 -0.80 8.72 -5.10
CA LEU A 133 -1.28 8.18 -3.83
C LEU A 133 -1.22 9.22 -2.71
N ALA A 134 -0.12 9.97 -2.62
CA ALA A 134 0.09 11.00 -1.60
C ALA A 134 -0.94 12.14 -1.69
N VAL A 135 -1.32 12.52 -2.91
CA VAL A 135 -2.25 13.63 -3.15
C VAL A 135 -3.70 13.15 -3.24
N GLY A 136 -3.93 11.94 -3.75
CA GLY A 136 -5.25 11.43 -4.07
C GLY A 136 -5.95 10.69 -2.94
N ALA A 137 -5.23 10.08 -1.99
CA ALA A 137 -5.89 9.39 -0.88
C ALA A 137 -6.48 10.38 0.13
N LYS A 138 -7.62 10.04 0.74
CA LYS A 138 -8.21 10.86 1.81
C LYS A 138 -7.31 10.96 3.04
N GLN A 139 -6.52 9.91 3.30
CA GLN A 139 -5.53 9.84 4.36
C GLN A 139 -4.24 9.20 3.83
N VAL A 140 -3.10 9.67 4.31
CA VAL A 140 -1.78 9.09 4.01
C VAL A 140 -1.08 8.75 5.32
N PHE A 141 -0.68 7.50 5.49
CA PHE A 141 0.13 7.04 6.62
C PHE A 141 1.55 6.73 6.13
N ILE A 142 2.53 7.28 6.84
CA ILE A 142 3.97 7.11 6.58
C ILE A 142 4.62 6.32 7.71
#